data_AF-F3ZWI1-F1
#
_entry.id   AF-F3ZWI1-F1
#
_cell.length_a   1.000
_cell.length_b   1.000
_cell.length_c   1.000
_cell.angle_alpha   90.00
_cell.angle_beta   90.00
_cell.angle_gamma   90.00
#
_symmetry.space_group_name_H-M   'P 1'
#
loop_
_entity.id
_entity.type
_entity.pdbx_description
1 polymer ?
#
loop_
_entity_poly.entity_id
_entity_poly.type
_entity_poly.pdbx_seq_one_letter_code
_entity_poly.pdbx_strand_id
1 'polypeptide(L)'
;MKRFGKVLAFLLVLVIAVSITACDSSKDSEPTNQDSQSSNENNESTKLGTIDGKDPETGLPMLADRNNPITFKVFLGSPGQAPAKDNPVIKKITELTGVTIDFEFLVGDLSQKVGVMIAGEDYPDAINVDDAQKFIEAGAYIPLDDKLPNYPNLNDLYSPFKEDLTAKYGKTYILELYNVYTPELAPPIFDNGGAGFFMQKDVIAESGYKVPRTLDDYFGMIEAYAAKHPTVDGVKTRGFEILCDGWRDFCLRNPAQHLLGDGNNGDATIDYETNTAYFYQITDTAKNYYKKLNEEYHKGIIIPDTFTQSYDQYLSRISSGAVLGMFDQRWNFADGENALKADEKWNRTYVSLPITNPGVKDGYLDAPNGHITGINGIGITKNCKDTDRLLEFYDYLLNREVQDYLQWGVEGKDWVKAGENDKVLTEERRVLNYDTAKARDLTGVTLWNYSPKRQGRYPDGAPCGPGDSVAEYKASQSDYDKGFLEALKIDYPAQLLSEPVKRPAYYPIWAMAIEEGKGAAGAAQTAMIDVCRKYYPKLIMCDPGEYDSLWNEFVSAFNAANPQPYLDEINKQIKERLGQN
;
A
#
# COMPACT_ATOMS: atom_id res chain seq x y z
N MET A 1 44.40 -31.03 8.86
CA MET A 1 45.45 -31.79 8.14
C MET A 1 44.86 -32.17 6.78
N LYS A 2 45.34 -31.84 5.58
CA LYS A 2 46.56 -31.27 4.98
C LYS A 2 46.06 -30.41 3.78
N ARG A 3 46.36 -29.12 3.64
CA ARG A 3 47.56 -28.51 3.00
C ARG A 3 47.90 -29.02 1.60
N PHE A 4 47.79 -28.13 0.61
CA PHE A 4 48.80 -27.71 -0.40
C PHE A 4 48.15 -26.55 -1.19
N GLY A 5 48.78 -25.44 -1.58
CA GLY A 5 50.15 -24.95 -1.52
C GLY A 5 50.21 -23.68 -2.38
N LYS A 6 50.80 -22.60 -1.84
CA LYS A 6 50.89 -21.21 -2.34
C LYS A 6 51.83 -21.04 -3.55
N VAL A 7 51.67 -19.96 -4.33
CA VAL A 7 52.72 -19.01 -4.82
C VAL A 7 52.03 -17.67 -5.23
N LEU A 8 52.05 -16.57 -4.44
CA LEU A 8 52.94 -15.36 -4.46
C LEU A 8 53.13 -14.69 -5.86
N ALA A 9 52.55 -13.52 -6.18
CA ALA A 9 52.83 -12.12 -5.80
C ALA A 9 53.98 -11.42 -6.57
N PHE A 10 53.71 -10.25 -7.18
CA PHE A 10 54.54 -9.01 -7.32
C PHE A 10 53.73 -7.98 -8.18
N LEU A 11 53.24 -6.84 -7.66
CA LEU A 11 53.84 -5.47 -7.59
C LEU A 11 54.45 -4.97 -8.92
N LEU A 12 54.39 -3.71 -9.40
CA LEU A 12 53.69 -2.42 -9.18
C LEU A 12 54.34 -1.43 -10.22
N VAL A 13 53.68 -0.33 -10.58
CA VAL A 13 54.23 0.97 -11.10
C VAL A 13 54.49 1.16 -12.62
N LEU A 14 53.61 1.97 -13.24
CA LEU A 14 53.82 3.28 -13.92
C LEU A 14 55.06 3.50 -14.81
N VAL A 15 54.87 4.00 -16.05
CA VAL A 15 55.60 5.13 -16.68
C VAL A 15 54.89 5.60 -17.99
N ILE A 16 54.96 6.91 -18.19
CA ILE A 16 54.38 7.82 -19.19
C ILE A 16 55.26 7.96 -20.46
N ALA A 17 54.67 8.47 -21.55
CA ALA A 17 55.21 9.32 -22.64
C ALA A 17 55.45 8.73 -24.06
N VAL A 18 54.58 9.17 -24.99
CA VAL A 18 54.83 10.00 -26.21
C VAL A 18 56.06 9.73 -27.10
N SER A 19 55.82 9.52 -28.41
CA SER A 19 56.38 10.26 -29.60
C SER A 19 55.98 9.55 -30.91
N ILE A 20 55.19 10.15 -31.83
CA ILE A 20 55.58 10.95 -33.04
C ILE A 20 56.35 10.11 -34.09
N THR A 21 55.91 9.87 -35.34
CA THR A 21 55.95 10.70 -36.60
C THR A 21 55.43 9.77 -37.74
N ALA A 22 54.83 10.15 -38.89
CA ALA A 22 55.28 11.03 -39.99
C ALA A 22 54.10 11.26 -41.00
N CYS A 23 53.76 12.49 -41.39
CA CYS A 23 54.11 13.25 -42.63
C CYS A 23 53.38 12.83 -43.93
N ASP A 24 52.58 13.72 -44.54
CA ASP A 24 52.96 14.59 -45.70
C ASP A 24 51.78 15.54 -46.12
N SER A 25 51.90 16.88 -45.99
CA SER A 25 51.96 17.95 -47.04
C SER A 25 50.86 17.94 -48.15
N SER A 26 50.17 19.03 -48.52
CA SER A 26 50.58 20.42 -48.80
C SER A 26 49.37 21.40 -48.95
N LYS A 27 49.66 22.72 -48.92
CA LYS A 27 48.77 23.90 -49.02
C LYS A 27 48.24 24.15 -50.46
N ASP A 28 47.31 25.02 -50.85
CA ASP A 28 46.96 26.40 -50.45
C ASP A 28 45.65 26.87 -51.15
N SER A 29 45.00 27.90 -50.58
CA SER A 29 44.18 28.99 -51.17
C SER A 29 42.77 28.78 -51.80
N GLU A 30 41.80 29.52 -51.25
CA GLU A 30 40.46 29.85 -51.77
C GLU A 30 40.51 30.66 -53.09
N PRO A 31 39.37 30.79 -53.81
CA PRO A 31 38.62 32.04 -53.69
C PRO A 31 37.09 31.91 -53.63
N THR A 32 36.50 32.98 -53.12
CA THR A 32 35.09 33.32 -52.86
C THR A 32 34.29 33.67 -54.13
N ASN A 33 33.02 33.26 -54.25
CA ASN A 33 31.83 34.14 -54.35
C ASN A 33 30.50 33.42 -54.68
N GLN A 34 29.45 33.90 -53.99
CA GLN A 34 27.99 34.00 -54.26
C GLN A 34 27.44 33.36 -55.56
N ASP A 35 26.30 32.66 -55.58
CA ASP A 35 24.99 33.15 -55.16
C ASP A 35 23.93 32.01 -55.11
N SER A 36 22.99 32.13 -54.18
CA SER A 36 21.59 31.66 -54.13
C SER A 36 21.07 30.55 -55.07
N GLN A 37 20.67 29.40 -54.49
CA GLN A 37 19.45 28.70 -54.90
C GLN A 37 18.90 27.78 -53.80
N SER A 38 17.60 27.93 -53.53
CA SER A 38 16.83 27.16 -52.56
C SER A 38 16.80 25.67 -52.89
N SER A 39 16.94 24.84 -51.87
CA SER A 39 16.40 23.48 -51.86
C SER A 39 15.76 23.22 -50.50
N ASN A 40 14.45 23.00 -50.53
CA ASN A 40 13.65 22.48 -49.42
C ASN A 40 14.32 21.25 -48.81
N GLU A 41 14.71 21.35 -47.55
CA GLU A 41 14.83 20.19 -46.68
C GLU A 41 13.59 20.14 -45.78
N ASN A 42 12.77 19.13 -46.03
CA ASN A 42 11.64 18.76 -45.20
C ASN A 42 12.16 18.41 -43.80
N ASN A 43 11.95 19.33 -42.86
CA ASN A 43 11.82 19.00 -41.45
C ASN A 43 10.49 18.24 -41.26
N GLU A 44 10.48 16.94 -41.55
CA GLU A 44 9.53 16.04 -40.90
C GLU A 44 10.11 15.65 -39.54
N SER A 45 9.81 16.45 -38.54
CA SER A 45 9.74 15.96 -37.17
C SER A 45 8.68 14.85 -37.15
N THR A 46 9.11 13.58 -37.15
CA THR A 46 8.21 12.47 -36.84
C THR A 46 7.61 12.76 -35.47
N LYS A 47 6.30 13.02 -35.41
CA LYS A 47 5.61 13.25 -34.13
C LYS A 47 5.67 11.94 -33.33
N LEU A 48 6.32 11.99 -32.16
CA LEU A 48 6.25 10.94 -31.15
C LEU A 48 4.78 10.60 -30.85
N GLY A 49 4.46 9.32 -30.74
CA GLY A 49 3.13 8.80 -30.38
C GLY A 49 2.16 8.68 -31.56
N THR A 50 2.63 8.65 -32.80
CA THR A 50 1.73 8.57 -33.97
C THR A 50 1.06 7.18 -34.05
N ILE A 51 -0.27 7.16 -33.95
CA ILE A 51 -1.09 5.95 -34.11
C ILE A 51 -1.41 5.72 -35.59
N ASP A 52 -1.09 4.53 -36.10
CA ASP A 52 -1.36 4.04 -37.44
C ASP A 52 -2.48 2.98 -37.42
N GLY A 53 -3.68 3.45 -37.10
CA GLY A 53 -4.88 2.61 -37.03
C GLY A 53 -5.01 1.78 -35.75
N LYS A 54 -5.92 0.80 -35.80
CA LYS A 54 -6.23 -0.10 -34.69
C LYS A 54 -6.12 -1.55 -35.14
N ASP A 55 -5.69 -2.42 -34.24
CA ASP A 55 -5.64 -3.85 -34.45
C ASP A 55 -7.06 -4.41 -34.70
N PRO A 56 -7.31 -5.15 -35.79
CA PRO A 56 -8.64 -5.66 -36.10
C PRO A 56 -9.18 -6.68 -35.09
N GLU A 57 -8.30 -7.38 -34.37
CA GLU A 57 -8.67 -8.44 -33.42
C GLU A 57 -9.00 -7.86 -32.04
N THR A 58 -8.15 -6.96 -31.53
CA THR A 58 -8.24 -6.43 -30.16
C THR A 58 -8.78 -5.01 -30.09
N GLY A 59 -8.80 -4.26 -31.19
CA GLY A 59 -9.20 -2.85 -31.24
C GLY A 59 -8.18 -1.87 -30.65
N LEU A 60 -7.01 -2.37 -30.24
CA LEU A 60 -5.93 -1.61 -29.61
C LEU A 60 -5.21 -0.71 -30.64
N PRO A 61 -4.60 0.42 -30.22
CA PRO A 61 -3.90 1.31 -31.13
C PRO A 61 -2.61 0.65 -31.64
N MET A 62 -2.24 0.91 -32.89
CA MET A 62 -0.96 0.47 -33.45
C MET A 62 0.00 1.65 -33.55
N LEU A 63 1.21 1.55 -33.02
CA LEU A 63 2.22 2.59 -33.23
C LEU A 63 2.72 2.57 -34.67
N ALA A 64 2.89 3.74 -35.28
CA ALA A 64 3.34 3.86 -36.66
C ALA A 64 4.74 3.24 -36.89
N ASP A 65 5.59 3.29 -35.88
CA ASP A 65 6.97 2.81 -35.91
C ASP A 65 7.14 1.39 -35.33
N ARG A 66 6.05 0.64 -35.14
CA ARG A 66 6.06 -0.76 -34.68
C ARG A 66 6.94 -1.71 -35.50
N ASN A 67 7.25 -1.35 -36.74
CA ASN A 67 8.13 -2.12 -37.63
C ASN A 67 9.63 -1.86 -37.39
N ASN A 68 9.98 -1.01 -36.42
CA ASN A 68 11.33 -0.75 -35.95
C ASN A 68 11.51 -1.39 -34.57
N PRO A 69 11.74 -2.71 -34.48
CA PRO A 69 11.74 -3.40 -33.20
C PRO A 69 12.92 -2.97 -32.32
N ILE A 70 12.65 -2.78 -31.03
CA ILE A 70 13.64 -2.41 -30.01
C ILE A 70 13.38 -3.20 -28.73
N THR A 71 14.45 -3.48 -27.98
CA THR A 71 14.38 -4.15 -26.67
C THR A 71 14.98 -3.26 -25.61
N PHE A 72 14.22 -3.02 -24.54
CA PHE A 72 14.70 -2.34 -23.33
C PHE A 72 14.86 -3.33 -22.20
N LYS A 73 15.99 -3.26 -21.49
CA LYS A 73 16.26 -4.03 -20.28
C LYS A 73 15.73 -3.27 -19.07
N VAL A 74 14.97 -3.95 -18.23
CA VAL A 74 14.41 -3.37 -17.01
C VAL A 74 14.76 -4.27 -15.82
N PHE A 75 15.53 -3.72 -14.88
CA PHE A 75 15.84 -4.43 -13.63
C PHE A 75 14.80 -4.14 -12.56
N LEU A 76 14.34 -5.19 -11.89
CA LEU A 76 13.35 -5.15 -10.81
C LEU A 76 14.02 -5.60 -9.52
N GLY A 77 14.04 -4.73 -8.52
CA GLY A 77 14.66 -4.97 -7.20
C GLY A 77 13.95 -6.00 -6.32
N SER A 78 12.87 -6.60 -6.80
CA SER A 78 12.11 -7.64 -6.11
C SER A 78 12.41 -9.02 -6.69
N PRO A 79 12.40 -10.09 -5.87
CA PRO A 79 12.46 -11.45 -6.39
C PRO A 79 11.22 -11.76 -7.24
N GLY A 80 11.38 -12.57 -8.27
CA GLY A 80 10.28 -12.96 -9.15
C GLY A 80 10.76 -13.77 -10.35
N GLN A 81 9.86 -13.96 -11.30
CA GLN A 81 10.14 -14.65 -12.57
C GLN A 81 9.62 -13.78 -13.71
N ALA A 82 10.41 -13.69 -14.78
CA ALA A 82 9.96 -13.03 -16.00
C ALA A 82 8.79 -13.81 -16.62
N PRO A 83 7.87 -13.11 -17.32
CA PRO A 83 6.81 -13.76 -18.07
C PRO A 83 7.36 -14.75 -19.10
N ALA A 84 6.59 -15.80 -19.38
CA ALA A 84 6.89 -16.69 -20.49
C ALA A 84 7.05 -15.91 -21.81
N LYS A 85 8.00 -16.34 -22.65
CA LYS A 85 8.32 -15.68 -23.93
C LYS A 85 7.14 -15.70 -24.91
N ASP A 86 6.24 -16.66 -24.76
CA ASP A 86 5.03 -16.85 -25.55
C ASP A 86 3.78 -16.28 -24.86
N ASN A 87 3.94 -15.45 -23.82
CA ASN A 87 2.82 -14.76 -23.19
C ASN A 87 2.00 -14.00 -24.25
N PRO A 88 0.73 -14.38 -24.46
CA PRO A 88 -0.07 -13.89 -25.59
C PRO A 88 -0.38 -12.39 -25.48
N VAL A 89 -0.57 -11.88 -24.25
CA VAL A 89 -0.89 -10.46 -24.03
C VAL A 89 0.33 -9.60 -24.29
N ILE A 90 1.49 -9.95 -23.70
CA ILE A 90 2.73 -9.18 -23.89
C ILE A 90 3.17 -9.26 -25.36
N LYS A 91 3.09 -10.44 -25.98
CA LYS A 91 3.41 -10.60 -27.40
C LYS A 91 2.55 -9.70 -28.28
N LYS A 92 1.23 -9.64 -28.03
CA LYS A 92 0.34 -8.73 -28.76
C LYS A 92 0.77 -7.27 -28.57
N ILE A 93 1.08 -6.83 -27.35
CA ILE A 93 1.58 -5.46 -27.13
C ILE A 93 2.88 -5.22 -27.92
N THR A 94 3.82 -6.15 -27.91
CA THR A 94 5.05 -6.06 -28.71
C THR A 94 4.79 -6.00 -30.22
N GLU A 95 3.80 -6.73 -30.74
CA GLU A 95 3.41 -6.64 -32.16
C GLU A 95 2.86 -5.24 -32.51
N LEU A 96 2.12 -4.62 -31.60
CA LEU A 96 1.47 -3.32 -31.81
C LEU A 96 2.43 -2.14 -31.64
N THR A 97 3.50 -2.32 -30.88
CA THR A 97 4.45 -1.25 -30.56
C THR A 97 5.83 -1.47 -31.14
N GLY A 98 6.22 -2.69 -31.53
CA GLY A 98 7.62 -3.02 -31.83
C GLY A 98 8.53 -3.04 -30.61
N VAL A 99 8.01 -2.78 -29.40
CA VAL A 99 8.81 -2.67 -28.18
C VAL A 99 8.74 -3.97 -27.38
N THR A 100 9.91 -4.47 -26.99
CA THR A 100 10.07 -5.60 -26.06
C THR A 100 10.68 -5.10 -24.76
N ILE A 101 10.10 -5.50 -23.63
CA ILE A 101 10.70 -5.30 -22.30
C ILE A 101 11.31 -6.61 -21.82
N ASP A 102 12.61 -6.61 -21.57
CA ASP A 102 13.36 -7.72 -20.97
C ASP A 102 13.49 -7.49 -19.46
N PHE A 103 12.65 -8.18 -18.69
CA PHE A 103 12.63 -8.05 -17.23
C PHE A 103 13.69 -8.92 -16.56
N GLU A 104 14.62 -8.28 -15.84
CA GLU A 104 15.55 -8.94 -14.93
C GLU A 104 15.08 -8.76 -13.48
N PHE A 105 14.54 -9.83 -12.89
CA PHE A 105 14.19 -9.84 -11.47
C PHE A 105 15.42 -10.07 -10.59
N LEU A 106 15.41 -9.51 -9.39
CA LEU A 106 16.48 -9.69 -8.42
C LEU A 106 16.70 -11.18 -8.11
N VAL A 107 17.96 -11.59 -8.24
CA VAL A 107 18.48 -12.85 -7.70
C VAL A 107 19.59 -12.54 -6.70
N GLY A 108 19.43 -13.01 -5.47
CA GLY A 108 20.39 -12.78 -4.39
C GLY A 108 20.14 -11.47 -3.63
N ASP A 109 21.22 -10.87 -3.11
CA ASP A 109 21.15 -9.67 -2.28
C ASP A 109 21.03 -8.38 -3.11
N LEU A 110 20.02 -7.56 -2.80
CA LEU A 110 19.76 -6.30 -3.51
C LEU A 110 20.90 -5.31 -3.37
N SER A 111 21.45 -5.15 -2.16
CA SER A 111 22.50 -4.16 -1.89
C SER A 111 23.77 -4.46 -2.66
N GLN A 112 24.14 -5.74 -2.73
CA GLN A 112 25.26 -6.20 -3.55
C GLN A 112 25.02 -5.94 -5.04
N LYS A 113 23.83 -6.29 -5.56
CA LYS A 113 23.49 -6.10 -6.98
C LYS A 113 23.51 -4.61 -7.36
N VAL A 114 22.93 -3.74 -6.52
CA VAL A 114 22.98 -2.27 -6.69
C VAL A 114 24.42 -1.77 -6.66
N GLY A 115 25.23 -2.20 -5.68
CA GLY A 115 26.63 -1.79 -5.58
C GLY A 115 27.46 -2.18 -6.80
N VAL A 116 27.21 -3.36 -7.38
CA VAL A 116 27.88 -3.81 -8.61
C VAL A 116 27.49 -2.97 -9.82
N MET A 117 26.19 -2.69 -10.02
CA MET A 117 25.73 -1.83 -11.12
C MET A 117 26.35 -0.44 -11.04
N ILE A 118 26.36 0.16 -9.86
CA ILE A 118 26.92 1.50 -9.64
C ILE A 118 28.43 1.52 -9.88
N ALA A 119 29.17 0.56 -9.32
CA ALA A 119 30.63 0.51 -9.46
C ALA A 119 31.09 0.25 -10.90
N GLY A 120 30.29 -0.49 -11.68
CA GLY A 120 30.57 -0.78 -13.08
C GLY A 120 30.05 0.28 -14.07
N GLU A 121 29.17 1.18 -13.62
CA GLU A 121 28.37 2.06 -14.47
C GLU A 121 27.59 1.32 -15.59
N ASP A 122 27.36 0.03 -15.40
CA ASP A 122 26.63 -0.85 -16.33
C ASP A 122 25.20 -1.01 -15.83
N TYR A 123 24.37 -0.05 -16.22
CA TYR A 123 22.96 0.01 -15.88
C TYR A 123 22.09 -0.54 -17.02
N PRO A 124 20.99 -1.26 -16.72
CA PRO A 124 19.91 -1.51 -17.68
C PRO A 124 19.24 -0.19 -18.11
N ASP A 125 18.37 -0.22 -19.10
CA ASP A 125 17.70 0.98 -19.62
C ASP A 125 16.80 1.65 -18.56
N ALA A 126 16.13 0.83 -17.73
CA ALA A 126 15.38 1.33 -16.59
C ALA A 126 15.50 0.41 -15.37
N ILE A 127 15.24 0.96 -14.19
CA ILE A 127 15.38 0.28 -12.90
C ILE A 127 14.18 0.60 -12.01
N ASN A 128 13.58 -0.41 -11.41
CA ASN A 128 12.58 -0.29 -10.34
C ASN A 128 13.14 -0.84 -9.03
N VAL A 129 13.34 0.03 -8.04
CA VAL A 129 13.82 -0.30 -6.69
C VAL A 129 13.20 0.66 -5.67
N ASP A 130 13.00 0.21 -4.44
CA ASP A 130 12.46 1.05 -3.36
C ASP A 130 13.47 2.11 -2.85
N ASP A 131 14.78 1.87 -3.07
CA ASP A 131 15.87 2.78 -2.70
C ASP A 131 16.55 3.39 -3.93
N ALA A 132 15.83 4.29 -4.62
CA ALA A 132 16.33 5.00 -5.80
C ALA A 132 17.48 5.98 -5.50
N GLN A 133 17.70 6.34 -4.24
CA GLN A 133 18.62 7.41 -3.85
C GLN A 133 20.06 7.15 -4.33
N LYS A 134 20.55 5.91 -4.17
CA LYS A 134 21.91 5.55 -4.56
C LYS A 134 22.18 5.72 -6.07
N PHE A 135 21.18 5.43 -6.90
CA PHE A 135 21.29 5.62 -8.35
C PHE A 135 21.27 7.10 -8.74
N ILE A 136 20.46 7.91 -8.07
CA ILE A 136 20.40 9.36 -8.31
C ILE A 136 21.73 10.02 -7.89
N GLU A 137 22.26 9.68 -6.70
CA GLU A 137 23.54 10.21 -6.20
C GLU A 137 24.73 9.80 -7.08
N ALA A 138 24.69 8.59 -7.66
CA ALA A 138 25.68 8.12 -8.62
C ALA A 138 25.51 8.73 -10.02
N GLY A 139 24.51 9.60 -10.23
CA GLY A 139 24.19 10.19 -11.53
C GLY A 139 23.73 9.16 -12.58
N ALA A 140 23.19 8.02 -12.12
CA ALA A 140 22.73 6.95 -12.99
C ALA A 140 21.38 7.25 -13.62
N TYR A 141 20.48 7.98 -12.95
CA TYR A 141 19.16 8.34 -13.47
C TYR A 141 19.14 9.70 -14.16
N ILE A 142 18.35 9.81 -15.22
CA ILE A 142 18.09 11.08 -15.92
C ILE A 142 16.88 11.80 -15.31
N PRO A 143 16.89 13.14 -15.23
CA PRO A 143 15.70 13.89 -14.86
C PRO A 143 14.67 13.86 -16.01
N LEU A 144 13.39 13.83 -15.66
CA LEU A 144 12.29 13.67 -16.61
C LEU A 144 11.40 14.93 -16.75
N ASP A 145 11.69 15.99 -16.00
CA ASP A 145 10.85 17.20 -15.92
C ASP A 145 10.59 17.85 -17.30
N ASP A 146 11.60 17.90 -18.17
CA ASP A 146 11.51 18.49 -19.52
C ASP A 146 10.97 17.50 -20.56
N LYS A 147 10.90 16.21 -20.22
CA LYS A 147 10.46 15.13 -21.11
C LYS A 147 8.98 14.84 -20.95
N LEU A 148 8.50 14.66 -19.72
CA LEU A 148 7.11 14.28 -19.41
C LEU A 148 6.05 15.13 -20.12
N PRO A 149 6.18 16.48 -20.24
CA PRO A 149 5.18 17.30 -20.93
C PRO A 149 4.94 16.95 -22.41
N ASN A 150 5.87 16.23 -23.05
CA ASN A 150 5.74 15.82 -24.46
C ASN A 150 4.92 14.54 -24.64
N TYR A 151 4.56 13.87 -23.54
CA TYR A 151 3.85 12.59 -23.52
C TYR A 151 2.50 12.79 -22.83
N PRO A 152 1.39 12.92 -23.56
CA PRO A 152 0.13 13.43 -23.02
C PRO A 152 -0.45 12.57 -21.88
N ASN A 153 -0.37 11.24 -21.97
CA ASN A 153 -0.91 10.36 -20.94
C ASN A 153 -0.01 10.33 -19.70
N LEU A 154 1.31 10.33 -19.88
CA LEU A 154 2.27 10.44 -18.78
C LEU A 154 2.16 11.81 -18.08
N ASN A 155 2.03 12.89 -18.84
CA ASN A 155 1.85 14.23 -18.30
C ASN A 155 0.54 14.34 -17.51
N ASP A 156 -0.57 13.82 -18.06
CA ASP A 156 -1.85 13.78 -17.35
C ASP A 156 -1.78 12.96 -16.05
N LEU A 157 -1.07 11.83 -16.07
CA LEU A 157 -0.88 10.99 -14.88
C LEU A 157 -0.07 11.69 -13.77
N TYR A 158 1.05 12.33 -14.12
CA TYR A 158 2.04 12.78 -13.13
C TYR A 158 2.00 14.27 -12.80
N SER A 159 1.43 15.13 -13.67
CA SER A 159 1.37 16.57 -13.41
C SER A 159 0.62 16.96 -12.11
N PRO A 160 -0.43 16.26 -11.66
CA PRO A 160 -1.05 16.54 -10.36
C PRO A 160 -0.13 16.33 -9.16
N PHE A 161 0.91 15.49 -9.31
CA PHE A 161 1.81 15.07 -8.23
C PHE A 161 3.22 15.63 -8.37
N LYS A 162 3.41 16.69 -9.16
CA LYS A 162 4.73 17.26 -9.42
C LYS A 162 5.46 17.68 -8.14
N GLU A 163 4.74 18.21 -7.17
CA GLU A 163 5.32 18.59 -5.87
C GLU A 163 5.85 17.36 -5.13
N ASP A 164 5.06 16.28 -5.04
CA ASP A 164 5.48 15.03 -4.41
C ASP A 164 6.69 14.39 -5.12
N LEU A 165 6.67 14.33 -6.45
CA LEU A 165 7.75 13.77 -7.27
C LEU A 165 9.08 14.53 -7.13
N THR A 166 9.01 15.82 -6.81
CA THR A 166 10.19 16.68 -6.65
C THR A 166 10.59 16.88 -5.19
N ALA A 167 9.73 16.55 -4.23
CA ALA A 167 9.93 16.86 -2.82
C ALA A 167 11.25 16.29 -2.26
N LYS A 168 11.62 15.06 -2.63
CA LYS A 168 12.83 14.41 -2.11
C LYS A 168 14.12 14.78 -2.84
N TYR A 169 14.06 14.96 -4.16
CA TYR A 169 15.26 15.06 -5.00
C TYR A 169 15.38 16.37 -5.80
N GLY A 170 14.42 17.29 -5.66
CA GLY A 170 14.35 18.58 -6.37
C GLY A 170 14.01 18.49 -7.87
N LYS A 171 13.97 17.27 -8.43
CA LYS A 171 13.65 16.94 -9.82
C LYS A 171 12.89 15.62 -9.87
N THR A 172 12.17 15.40 -10.97
CA THR A 172 11.44 14.15 -11.20
C THR A 172 12.39 13.12 -11.81
N TYR A 173 12.85 12.17 -10.99
CA TYR A 173 13.70 11.04 -11.46
C TYR A 173 12.94 9.72 -11.58
N ILE A 174 11.78 9.62 -10.92
CA ILE A 174 11.05 8.37 -10.73
C ILE A 174 9.65 8.52 -11.29
N LEU A 175 9.26 7.59 -12.15
CA LEU A 175 7.88 7.36 -12.54
C LEU A 175 7.22 6.51 -11.46
N GLU A 176 6.58 7.15 -10.49
CA GLU A 176 5.87 6.48 -9.39
C GLU A 176 4.84 5.48 -9.94
N LEU A 177 4.76 4.31 -9.32
CA LEU A 177 3.92 3.22 -9.82
C LEU A 177 2.74 2.89 -8.89
N TYR A 178 2.65 3.49 -7.69
CA TYR A 178 1.66 3.11 -6.70
C TYR A 178 0.86 4.31 -6.19
N ASN A 179 -0.46 4.11 -6.15
CA ASN A 179 -1.45 5.08 -5.66
C ASN A 179 -1.43 6.41 -6.44
N VAL A 180 -1.13 6.35 -7.74
CA VAL A 180 -1.07 7.53 -8.62
C VAL A 180 -2.48 7.88 -9.11
N TYR A 181 -3.31 8.39 -8.21
CA TYR A 181 -4.65 8.90 -8.49
C TYR A 181 -5.04 9.98 -7.48
N THR A 182 -5.83 10.96 -7.91
CA THR A 182 -6.33 12.01 -7.01
C THR A 182 -7.48 11.46 -6.16
N PRO A 183 -7.80 12.08 -5.00
CA PRO A 183 -8.87 11.60 -4.14
C PRO A 183 -10.23 11.47 -4.84
N GLU A 184 -10.52 12.30 -5.85
CA GLU A 184 -11.76 12.24 -6.64
C GLU A 184 -11.85 10.96 -7.49
N LEU A 185 -10.69 10.42 -7.88
CA LEU A 185 -10.56 9.20 -8.67
C LEU A 185 -10.26 7.96 -7.80
N ALA A 186 -10.26 8.10 -6.48
CA ALA A 186 -10.06 6.97 -5.58
C ALA A 186 -11.11 5.87 -5.81
N PRO A 187 -10.72 4.58 -5.75
CA PRO A 187 -11.68 3.50 -5.78
C PRO A 187 -12.49 3.46 -4.46
N PRO A 188 -13.63 2.75 -4.44
CA PRO A 188 -14.30 2.42 -3.19
C PRO A 188 -13.37 1.71 -2.22
N ILE A 189 -13.44 2.08 -0.94
CA ILE A 189 -12.82 1.30 0.12
C ILE A 189 -13.75 0.12 0.40
N PHE A 190 -13.34 -1.10 0.06
CA PHE A 190 -14.19 -2.28 0.23
C PHE A 190 -14.25 -2.79 1.68
N ASP A 191 -13.12 -2.72 2.38
CA ASP A 191 -12.93 -3.24 3.73
C ASP A 191 -12.13 -2.26 4.58
N ASN A 192 -12.32 -2.31 5.91
CA ASN A 192 -11.44 -1.61 6.83
C ASN A 192 -10.09 -2.33 6.94
N GLY A 193 -9.05 -1.76 6.33
CA GLY A 193 -7.67 -2.25 6.45
C GLY A 193 -6.95 -1.82 7.73
N GLY A 194 -7.51 -0.83 8.45
CA GLY A 194 -6.93 -0.21 9.63
C GLY A 194 -7.47 -0.79 10.94
N ALA A 195 -7.35 0.00 12.00
CA ALA A 195 -7.82 -0.33 13.34
C ALA A 195 -9.37 -0.34 13.38
N GLY A 196 -9.95 -1.21 14.19
CA GLY A 196 -11.39 -1.20 14.44
C GLY A 196 -11.86 -2.29 15.38
N PHE A 197 -13.12 -2.19 15.81
CA PHE A 197 -13.81 -3.30 16.45
C PHE A 197 -14.29 -4.26 15.36
N PHE A 198 -13.80 -5.49 15.40
CA PHE A 198 -14.18 -6.57 14.49
C PHE A 198 -15.10 -7.56 15.21
N MET A 199 -16.10 -8.06 14.51
CA MET A 199 -17.00 -9.11 15.00
C MET A 199 -17.13 -10.20 13.94
N GLN A 200 -17.17 -11.44 14.41
CA GLN A 200 -17.39 -12.61 13.57
C GLN A 200 -18.77 -12.54 12.91
N LYS A 201 -18.84 -12.81 11.60
CA LYS A 201 -20.07 -12.71 10.80
C LYS A 201 -21.21 -13.57 11.35
N ASP A 202 -20.92 -14.75 11.90
CA ASP A 202 -21.93 -15.64 12.50
C ASP A 202 -22.69 -15.00 13.67
N VAL A 203 -22.02 -14.16 14.48
CA VAL A 203 -22.64 -13.41 15.59
C VAL A 203 -23.67 -12.42 15.04
N ILE A 204 -23.31 -11.71 13.97
CA ILE A 204 -24.17 -10.74 13.31
C ILE A 204 -25.35 -11.46 12.65
N ALA A 205 -25.11 -12.55 11.93
CA ALA A 205 -26.16 -13.35 11.29
C ALA A 205 -27.18 -13.85 12.31
N GLU A 206 -26.73 -14.41 13.45
CA GLU A 206 -27.63 -14.91 14.49
C GLU A 206 -28.43 -13.81 15.21
N SER A 207 -27.89 -12.59 15.28
CA SER A 207 -28.63 -11.45 15.81
C SER A 207 -29.79 -10.97 14.92
N GLY A 208 -29.96 -11.60 13.74
CA GLY A 208 -30.85 -11.14 12.68
C GLY A 208 -30.25 -9.97 11.90
N TYR A 209 -28.94 -10.01 11.66
CA TYR A 209 -28.18 -9.00 10.90
C TYR A 209 -28.27 -7.58 11.49
N LYS A 210 -28.30 -7.48 12.82
CA LYS A 210 -28.22 -6.18 13.51
C LYS A 210 -26.77 -5.72 13.55
N VAL A 211 -26.56 -4.43 13.27
CA VAL A 211 -25.25 -3.78 13.33
C VAL A 211 -25.15 -3.02 14.66
N PRO A 212 -24.30 -3.44 15.60
CA PRO A 212 -24.10 -2.74 16.87
C PRO A 212 -23.42 -1.38 16.65
N ARG A 213 -23.71 -0.41 17.53
CA ARG A 213 -23.11 0.95 17.47
C ARG A 213 -22.41 1.36 18.76
N THR A 214 -22.71 0.70 19.87
CA THR A 214 -22.11 0.97 21.18
C THR A 214 -21.38 -0.26 21.70
N LEU A 215 -20.50 -0.08 22.70
CA LEU A 215 -19.87 -1.20 23.41
C LEU A 215 -20.91 -2.14 24.04
N ASP A 216 -22.02 -1.60 24.55
CA ASP A 216 -23.07 -2.39 25.16
C ASP A 216 -23.79 -3.28 24.13
N ASP A 217 -24.09 -2.75 22.94
CA ASP A 217 -24.64 -3.57 21.85
C ASP A 217 -23.65 -4.65 21.41
N TYR A 218 -22.38 -4.26 21.25
CA TYR A 218 -21.31 -5.13 20.78
C TYR A 218 -21.12 -6.33 21.72
N PHE A 219 -20.93 -6.07 23.02
CA PHE A 219 -20.76 -7.14 24.00
C PHE A 219 -22.05 -7.89 24.27
N GLY A 220 -23.21 -7.24 24.26
CA GLY A 220 -24.50 -7.92 24.40
C GLY A 220 -24.75 -8.96 23.30
N MET A 221 -24.34 -8.68 22.06
CA MET A 221 -24.39 -9.65 20.96
C MET A 221 -23.43 -10.83 21.16
N ILE A 222 -22.19 -10.55 21.60
CA ILE A 222 -21.19 -11.58 21.91
C ILE A 222 -21.66 -12.48 23.05
N GLU A 223 -22.18 -11.90 24.14
CA GLU A 223 -22.74 -12.62 25.29
C GLU A 223 -23.86 -13.57 24.87
N ALA A 224 -24.83 -13.06 24.08
CA ALA A 224 -25.97 -13.84 23.62
C ALA A 224 -25.54 -15.02 22.72
N TYR A 225 -24.55 -14.81 21.85
CA TYR A 225 -24.01 -15.86 21.01
C TYR A 225 -23.25 -16.90 21.83
N ALA A 226 -22.31 -16.47 22.68
CA ALA A 226 -21.49 -17.36 23.51
C ALA A 226 -22.33 -18.23 24.47
N ALA A 227 -23.44 -17.71 24.99
CA ALA A 227 -24.35 -18.46 25.85
C ALA A 227 -25.03 -19.63 25.13
N LYS A 228 -25.33 -19.50 23.83
CA LYS A 228 -25.95 -20.54 23.02
C LYS A 228 -24.91 -21.48 22.39
N HIS A 229 -23.74 -20.95 22.07
CA HIS A 229 -22.64 -21.66 21.44
C HIS A 229 -21.41 -21.63 22.36
N PRO A 230 -21.40 -22.41 23.44
CA PRO A 230 -20.26 -22.44 24.38
C PRO A 230 -18.98 -23.03 23.78
N THR A 231 -19.13 -23.76 22.67
CA THR A 231 -18.01 -24.28 21.86
C THR A 231 -18.30 -24.10 20.38
N VAL A 232 -17.27 -23.83 19.58
CA VAL A 232 -17.27 -23.87 18.11
C VAL A 232 -16.32 -24.98 17.69
N ASP A 233 -16.82 -25.98 16.97
CA ASP A 233 -16.04 -27.15 16.52
C ASP A 233 -15.26 -27.86 17.65
N GLY A 234 -15.85 -27.92 18.84
CA GLY A 234 -15.23 -28.53 20.04
C GLY A 234 -14.19 -27.65 20.73
N VAL A 235 -13.86 -26.48 20.20
CA VAL A 235 -13.02 -25.47 20.85
C VAL A 235 -13.90 -24.55 21.68
N LYS A 236 -13.48 -24.23 22.92
CA LYS A 236 -14.20 -23.29 23.79
C LYS A 236 -14.36 -21.94 23.10
N THR A 237 -15.59 -21.44 23.06
CA THR A 237 -15.88 -20.12 22.51
C THR A 237 -15.21 -19.02 23.31
N ARG A 238 -14.62 -18.07 22.59
CA ARG A 238 -13.85 -16.95 23.10
C ARG A 238 -14.56 -15.66 22.71
N GLY A 239 -15.20 -15.02 23.68
CA GLY A 239 -16.07 -13.88 23.39
C GLY A 239 -15.33 -12.67 22.84
N PHE A 240 -14.28 -12.23 23.54
CA PHE A 240 -13.46 -11.10 23.09
C PHE A 240 -11.98 -11.40 23.30
N GLU A 241 -11.20 -11.33 22.23
CA GLU A 241 -9.76 -11.60 22.25
C GLU A 241 -8.93 -10.32 22.14
N ILE A 242 -7.90 -10.23 22.98
CA ILE A 242 -7.04 -9.06 23.12
C ILE A 242 -5.58 -9.50 22.95
N LEU A 243 -4.92 -8.98 21.92
CA LEU A 243 -3.50 -9.22 21.72
C LEU A 243 -2.67 -8.21 22.52
N CYS A 244 -1.76 -8.72 23.37
CA CYS A 244 -0.85 -7.90 24.18
C CYS A 244 0.63 -8.24 23.94
N ASP A 245 0.96 -9.00 22.88
CA ASP A 245 2.33 -9.46 22.63
C ASP A 245 3.23 -8.34 22.07
N GLY A 246 4.23 -7.94 22.86
CA GLY A 246 5.19 -6.90 22.51
C GLY A 246 4.53 -5.55 22.22
N TRP A 247 4.85 -4.98 21.05
CA TRP A 247 4.33 -3.68 20.61
C TRP A 247 2.86 -3.73 20.14
N ARG A 248 2.27 -4.93 20.01
CA ARG A 248 0.89 -5.12 19.55
C ARG A 248 -0.16 -4.86 20.63
N ASP A 249 0.27 -4.44 21.82
CA ASP A 249 -0.61 -4.03 22.92
C ASP A 249 -1.47 -2.79 22.59
N PHE A 250 -1.30 -2.17 21.41
CA PHE A 250 -2.26 -1.22 20.85
C PHE A 250 -3.67 -1.80 20.77
N CYS A 251 -3.84 -3.13 20.64
CA CYS A 251 -5.16 -3.79 20.64
C CYS A 251 -5.92 -3.57 21.96
N LEU A 252 -5.18 -3.44 23.07
CA LEU A 252 -5.74 -3.12 24.38
C LEU A 252 -5.81 -1.60 24.63
N ARG A 253 -4.80 -0.85 24.18
CA ARG A 253 -4.64 0.57 24.53
C ARG A 253 -5.48 1.51 23.69
N ASN A 254 -5.49 1.35 22.36
CA ASN A 254 -6.09 2.28 21.41
C ASN A 254 -7.63 2.26 21.27
N PRO A 255 -8.40 1.24 21.74
CA PRO A 255 -9.86 1.25 21.60
C PRO A 255 -10.52 2.53 22.15
N ALA A 256 -10.06 3.04 23.30
CA ALA A 256 -10.61 4.24 23.92
C ALA A 256 -10.49 5.49 23.04
N GLN A 257 -9.43 5.59 22.23
CA GLN A 257 -9.27 6.66 21.26
C GLN A 257 -10.32 6.54 20.14
N HIS A 258 -10.54 5.34 19.61
CA HIS A 258 -11.47 5.14 18.50
C HIS A 258 -12.93 5.31 18.94
N LEU A 259 -13.23 5.03 20.21
CA LEU A 259 -14.53 5.34 20.81
C LEU A 259 -14.83 6.85 20.87
N LEU A 260 -13.81 7.71 20.81
CA LEU A 260 -13.94 9.17 20.64
C LEU A 260 -14.16 9.60 19.19
N GLY A 261 -14.25 8.66 18.23
CA GLY A 261 -14.46 8.94 16.81
C GLY A 261 -13.18 9.27 16.04
N ASP A 262 -12.02 9.09 16.67
CA ASP A 262 -10.72 9.38 16.08
C ASP A 262 -10.22 8.21 15.20
N GLY A 263 -9.28 8.50 14.29
CA GLY A 263 -8.54 7.50 13.52
C GLY A 263 -7.42 6.84 14.34
N ASN A 264 -6.39 6.32 13.68
CA ASN A 264 -5.24 5.73 14.36
C ASN A 264 -4.12 6.77 14.58
N ASN A 265 -4.15 7.50 15.70
CA ASN A 265 -3.07 8.40 16.15
C ASN A 265 -2.10 7.73 17.15
N GLY A 266 -2.45 6.58 17.73
CA GLY A 266 -1.54 5.78 18.56
C GLY A 266 -1.62 6.13 20.05
N ASP A 267 -0.58 6.80 20.59
CA ASP A 267 -0.43 7.02 22.04
C ASP A 267 -0.99 8.36 22.54
N ALA A 268 -1.63 9.13 21.66
CA ALA A 268 -2.41 10.31 21.98
C ALA A 268 -3.52 10.48 20.95
N THR A 269 -4.43 11.43 21.18
CA THR A 269 -5.50 11.80 20.26
C THR A 269 -5.50 13.31 20.05
N ILE A 270 -6.28 13.79 19.08
CA ILE A 270 -6.25 15.17 18.63
C ILE A 270 -7.62 15.82 18.79
N ASP A 271 -7.63 17.03 19.34
CA ASP A 271 -8.73 17.96 19.11
C ASP A 271 -8.51 18.60 17.73
N TYR A 272 -9.31 18.18 16.75
CA TYR A 272 -9.17 18.63 15.36
C TYR A 272 -9.68 20.07 15.13
N GLU A 273 -10.42 20.66 16.06
CA GLU A 273 -10.80 22.08 15.98
C GLU A 273 -9.60 22.97 16.30
N THR A 274 -8.81 22.59 17.31
CA THR A 274 -7.64 23.35 17.77
C THR A 274 -6.31 22.80 17.25
N ASN A 275 -6.31 21.65 16.59
CA ASN A 275 -5.13 20.86 16.21
C ASN A 275 -4.16 20.63 17.39
N THR A 276 -4.73 20.33 18.56
CA THR A 276 -3.95 20.11 19.79
C THR A 276 -4.07 18.67 20.27
N ALA A 277 -2.93 18.04 20.54
CA ALA A 277 -2.86 16.69 21.07
C ALA A 277 -3.20 16.63 22.57
N TYR A 278 -3.93 15.59 22.97
CA TYR A 278 -4.25 15.29 24.36
C TYR A 278 -4.27 13.77 24.62
N PHE A 279 -4.21 13.38 25.90
CA PHE A 279 -4.21 11.98 26.33
C PHE A 279 -5.63 11.43 26.45
N TYR A 280 -5.96 10.41 25.67
CA TYR A 280 -7.22 9.68 25.82
C TYR A 280 -7.20 8.71 27.01
N GLN A 281 -6.02 8.30 27.47
CA GLN A 281 -5.79 7.20 28.43
C GLN A 281 -6.45 7.43 29.78
N ILE A 282 -6.62 8.69 30.18
CA ILE A 282 -7.18 9.11 31.47
C ILE A 282 -8.54 9.78 31.32
N THR A 283 -9.19 9.66 30.16
CA THR A 283 -10.53 10.21 29.91
C THR A 283 -11.63 9.32 30.51
N ASP A 284 -12.84 9.88 30.63
CA ASP A 284 -14.02 9.09 31.01
C ASP A 284 -14.32 7.98 29.99
N THR A 285 -14.03 8.18 28.71
CA THR A 285 -14.13 7.13 27.67
C THR A 285 -13.23 5.95 28.00
N ALA A 286 -11.96 6.20 28.32
CA ALA A 286 -11.05 5.14 28.74
C ALA A 286 -11.52 4.47 30.04
N LYS A 287 -11.95 5.25 31.04
CA LYS A 287 -12.51 4.72 32.29
C LYS A 287 -13.67 3.77 32.03
N ASN A 288 -14.60 4.15 31.16
CA ASN A 288 -15.78 3.36 30.85
C ASN A 288 -15.43 2.12 30.01
N TYR A 289 -14.48 2.24 29.07
CA TYR A 289 -14.01 1.11 28.27
C TYR A 289 -13.41 0.00 29.15
N TYR A 290 -12.44 0.34 30.02
CA TYR A 290 -11.83 -0.67 30.90
C TYR A 290 -12.81 -1.21 31.94
N LYS A 291 -13.82 -0.43 32.33
CA LYS A 291 -14.92 -0.89 33.20
C LYS A 291 -15.78 -1.92 32.47
N LYS A 292 -16.10 -1.66 31.21
CA LYS A 292 -16.82 -2.62 30.38
C LYS A 292 -16.01 -3.92 30.24
N LEU A 293 -14.71 -3.83 29.94
CA LEU A 293 -13.86 -5.03 29.89
C LEU A 293 -13.80 -5.77 31.23
N ASN A 294 -13.80 -5.07 32.37
CA ASN A 294 -13.89 -5.69 33.70
C ASN A 294 -15.19 -6.50 33.85
N GLU A 295 -16.33 -5.91 33.49
CA GLU A 295 -17.63 -6.60 33.52
C GLU A 295 -17.61 -7.87 32.65
N GLU A 296 -17.09 -7.78 31.43
CA GLU A 296 -17.03 -8.90 30.48
C GLU A 296 -16.02 -9.98 30.89
N TYR A 297 -14.94 -9.61 31.57
CA TYR A 297 -14.02 -10.56 32.20
C TYR A 297 -14.72 -11.38 33.28
N HIS A 298 -15.47 -10.74 34.18
CA HIS A 298 -16.20 -11.44 35.25
C HIS A 298 -17.39 -12.27 34.75
N LYS A 299 -17.93 -11.96 33.57
CA LYS A 299 -18.89 -12.81 32.85
C LYS A 299 -18.23 -13.99 32.12
N GLY A 300 -16.90 -14.03 32.03
CA GLY A 300 -16.14 -15.07 31.33
C GLY A 300 -16.10 -14.92 29.81
N ILE A 301 -16.50 -13.75 29.29
CA ILE A 301 -16.44 -13.39 27.86
C ILE A 301 -14.98 -13.15 27.43
N ILE A 302 -14.19 -12.52 28.30
CA ILE A 302 -12.73 -12.39 28.15
C ILE A 302 -12.06 -13.51 28.95
N ILE A 303 -11.19 -14.28 28.31
CA ILE A 303 -10.46 -15.36 28.98
C ILE A 303 -9.08 -14.84 29.43
N PRO A 304 -8.66 -15.08 30.70
CA PRO A 304 -7.43 -14.49 31.26
C PRO A 304 -6.16 -14.73 30.46
N ASP A 305 -6.07 -15.87 29.77
CA ASP A 305 -4.87 -16.24 28.99
C ASP A 305 -4.64 -15.35 27.77
N THR A 306 -5.58 -14.44 27.43
CA THR A 306 -5.39 -13.41 26.40
C THR A 306 -4.24 -12.46 26.71
N PHE A 307 -3.96 -12.19 27.99
CA PHE A 307 -2.93 -11.22 28.40
C PHE A 307 -1.50 -11.78 28.38
N THR A 308 -1.35 -13.08 28.13
CA THR A 308 -0.04 -13.77 28.18
C THR A 308 0.25 -14.59 26.92
N GLN A 309 -0.65 -14.54 25.93
CA GLN A 309 -0.49 -15.28 24.69
C GLN A 309 0.61 -14.71 23.81
N SER A 310 1.30 -15.57 23.05
CA SER A 310 2.12 -15.13 21.92
C SER A 310 1.27 -14.77 20.71
N TYR A 311 1.87 -14.06 19.76
CA TYR A 311 1.23 -13.77 18.47
C TYR A 311 0.79 -15.04 17.71
N ASP A 312 1.60 -16.11 17.70
CA ASP A 312 1.23 -17.37 17.05
C ASP A 312 0.01 -18.03 17.72
N GLN A 313 -0.09 -17.94 19.04
CA GLN A 313 -1.25 -18.45 19.79
C GLN A 313 -2.51 -17.63 19.46
N TYR A 314 -2.37 -16.30 19.34
CA TYR A 314 -3.44 -15.41 18.93
C TYR A 314 -3.99 -15.78 17.54
N LEU A 315 -3.10 -15.89 16.53
CA LEU A 315 -3.50 -16.30 15.18
C LEU A 315 -4.12 -17.70 15.16
N SER A 316 -3.58 -18.65 15.93
CA SER A 316 -4.16 -20.00 16.05
C SER A 316 -5.54 -20.02 16.69
N ARG A 317 -5.83 -19.12 17.63
CA ARG A 317 -7.16 -18.98 18.22
C ARG A 317 -8.16 -18.40 17.22
N ILE A 318 -7.74 -17.41 16.45
CA ILE A 318 -8.58 -16.83 15.39
C ILE A 318 -8.89 -17.87 14.32
N SER A 319 -7.88 -18.61 13.84
CA SER A 319 -8.06 -19.64 12.81
C SER A 319 -8.90 -20.84 13.27
N SER A 320 -9.10 -21.04 14.57
CA SER A 320 -10.04 -22.04 15.08
C SER A 320 -11.50 -21.70 14.76
N GLY A 321 -11.82 -20.42 14.54
CA GLY A 321 -13.18 -19.92 14.36
C GLY A 321 -13.94 -19.68 15.67
N ALA A 322 -13.30 -19.89 16.83
CA ALA A 322 -13.95 -19.75 18.14
C ALA A 322 -13.90 -18.33 18.73
N VAL A 323 -13.17 -17.39 18.12
CA VAL A 323 -13.09 -15.98 18.56
C VAL A 323 -14.26 -15.18 17.97
N LEU A 324 -15.08 -14.56 18.81
CA LEU A 324 -16.28 -13.84 18.38
C LEU A 324 -16.04 -12.36 18.07
N GLY A 325 -15.08 -11.74 18.76
CA GLY A 325 -14.78 -10.32 18.61
C GLY A 325 -13.37 -9.95 19.06
N MET A 326 -12.88 -8.82 18.54
CA MET A 326 -11.59 -8.22 18.89
C MET A 326 -11.57 -6.73 18.52
N PHE A 327 -10.66 -5.97 19.12
CA PHE A 327 -10.20 -4.71 18.55
C PHE A 327 -8.77 -4.91 18.06
N ASP A 328 -8.52 -4.70 16.77
CA ASP A 328 -7.19 -4.87 16.16
C ASP A 328 -7.13 -4.11 14.83
N GLN A 329 -6.00 -4.19 14.13
CA GLN A 329 -5.82 -3.78 12.75
C GLN A 329 -5.87 -5.01 11.84
N ARG A 330 -6.53 -4.90 10.67
CA ARG A 330 -6.76 -6.06 9.79
C ARG A 330 -5.49 -6.80 9.39
N TRP A 331 -4.39 -6.08 9.11
CA TRP A 331 -3.10 -6.70 8.78
C TRP A 331 -2.55 -7.61 9.89
N ASN A 332 -2.93 -7.36 11.15
CA ASN A 332 -2.39 -8.05 12.31
C ASN A 332 -3.10 -9.37 12.62
N PHE A 333 -4.30 -9.59 12.10
CA PHE A 333 -5.01 -10.87 12.25
C PHE A 333 -5.37 -11.56 10.93
N ALA A 334 -5.06 -10.93 9.78
CA ALA A 334 -5.42 -11.40 8.45
C ALA A 334 -5.01 -12.86 8.20
N ASP A 335 -3.83 -13.29 8.66
CA ASP A 335 -3.38 -14.67 8.46
C ASP A 335 -4.27 -15.70 9.17
N GLY A 336 -4.76 -15.37 10.38
CA GLY A 336 -5.73 -16.20 11.09
C GLY A 336 -7.07 -16.28 10.35
N GLU A 337 -7.52 -15.16 9.77
CA GLU A 337 -8.73 -15.12 8.94
C GLU A 337 -8.55 -15.86 7.60
N ASN A 338 -7.38 -15.77 6.98
CA ASN A 338 -7.08 -16.44 5.72
C ASN A 338 -7.12 -17.96 5.87
N ALA A 339 -6.70 -18.49 7.01
CA ALA A 339 -6.87 -19.91 7.33
C ALA A 339 -8.35 -20.32 7.38
N LEU A 340 -9.24 -19.49 7.95
CA LEU A 340 -10.67 -19.75 7.94
C LEU A 340 -11.24 -19.78 6.51
N LYS A 341 -10.79 -18.87 5.64
CA LYS A 341 -11.21 -18.83 4.24
C LYS A 341 -10.73 -20.07 3.47
N ALA A 342 -9.49 -20.50 3.70
CA ALA A 342 -8.95 -21.72 3.09
C ALA A 342 -9.72 -22.98 3.49
N ASP A 343 -10.24 -23.01 4.72
CA ASP A 343 -11.13 -24.07 5.24
C ASP A 343 -12.61 -23.84 4.89
N GLU A 344 -12.92 -22.87 4.02
CA GLU A 344 -14.27 -22.48 3.60
C GLU A 344 -15.22 -22.08 4.76
N LYS A 345 -14.66 -21.68 5.91
CA LYS A 345 -15.40 -21.20 7.10
C LYS A 345 -15.74 -19.71 6.98
N TRP A 346 -16.39 -19.32 5.89
CA TRP A 346 -16.70 -17.93 5.55
C TRP A 346 -17.50 -17.20 6.65
N ASN A 347 -18.44 -17.90 7.30
CA ASN A 347 -19.23 -17.37 8.41
C ASN A 347 -18.42 -17.04 9.66
N ARG A 348 -17.21 -17.62 9.79
CA ARG A 348 -16.29 -17.38 10.90
C ARG A 348 -15.32 -16.22 10.66
N THR A 349 -15.36 -15.61 9.47
CA THR A 349 -14.58 -14.40 9.17
C THR A 349 -15.21 -13.15 9.79
N TYR A 350 -14.53 -12.00 9.72
CA TYR A 350 -14.88 -10.82 10.51
C TYR A 350 -15.29 -9.64 9.63
N VAL A 351 -16.10 -8.75 10.19
CA VAL A 351 -16.36 -7.41 9.63
C VAL A 351 -16.09 -6.35 10.70
N SER A 352 -15.62 -5.18 10.27
CA SER A 352 -15.43 -4.02 11.14
C SER A 352 -16.77 -3.33 11.40
N LEU A 353 -16.96 -2.80 12.60
CA LEU A 353 -18.23 -2.25 13.07
C LEU A 353 -18.07 -0.80 13.54
N PRO A 354 -19.11 0.05 13.38
CA PRO A 354 -19.08 1.46 13.73
C PRO A 354 -19.28 1.68 15.23
N ILE A 355 -18.46 1.03 16.06
CA ILE A 355 -18.54 1.11 17.52
C ILE A 355 -17.89 2.40 18.00
N THR A 356 -18.67 3.24 18.67
CA THR A 356 -18.23 4.50 19.27
C THR A 356 -18.97 4.79 20.57
N ASN A 357 -18.61 5.88 21.25
CA ASN A 357 -19.45 6.46 22.29
C ASN A 357 -20.82 6.91 21.71
N PRO A 358 -21.90 6.89 22.51
CA PRO A 358 -23.20 7.37 22.07
C PRO A 358 -23.15 8.78 21.47
N GLY A 359 -23.67 8.94 20.25
CA GLY A 359 -23.71 10.21 19.53
C GLY A 359 -22.40 10.61 18.81
N VAL A 360 -21.35 9.80 18.92
CA VAL A 360 -20.07 10.03 18.25
C VAL A 360 -20.04 9.29 16.91
N LYS A 361 -19.63 9.99 15.85
CA LYS A 361 -19.42 9.38 14.53
C LYS A 361 -18.08 8.64 14.52
N ASP A 362 -18.01 7.47 13.92
CA ASP A 362 -16.75 6.74 13.80
C ASP A 362 -15.81 7.38 12.77
N GLY A 363 -14.51 7.13 12.95
CA GLY A 363 -13.43 7.60 12.10
C GLY A 363 -12.50 6.48 11.68
N TYR A 364 -13.03 5.28 11.38
CA TYR A 364 -12.23 4.09 11.08
C TYR A 364 -11.59 4.09 9.69
N LEU A 365 -12.16 4.84 8.75
CA LEU A 365 -11.69 4.91 7.37
C LEU A 365 -11.00 6.24 7.10
N ASP A 366 -9.79 6.16 6.56
CA ASP A 366 -9.04 7.33 6.09
C ASP A 366 -9.27 7.52 4.60
N ALA A 367 -9.64 8.74 4.20
CA ALA A 367 -9.70 9.08 2.79
C ALA A 367 -8.28 9.11 2.21
N PRO A 368 -8.09 8.74 0.93
CA PRO A 368 -6.82 8.93 0.25
C PRO A 368 -6.34 10.38 0.41
N ASN A 369 -5.11 10.55 0.87
CA ASN A 369 -4.54 11.87 1.16
C ASN A 369 -4.24 12.68 -0.11
N GLY A 370 -4.25 12.03 -1.29
CA GLY A 370 -3.98 12.65 -2.58
C GLY A 370 -2.50 12.92 -2.82
N HIS A 371 -1.61 12.26 -2.07
CA HIS A 371 -0.17 12.38 -2.20
C HIS A 371 0.46 11.04 -2.56
N ILE A 372 1.53 11.09 -3.34
CA ILE A 372 2.40 9.94 -3.61
C ILE A 372 3.75 10.10 -2.93
N THR A 373 4.52 9.01 -2.82
CA THR A 373 5.83 9.05 -2.16
C THR A 373 6.93 9.64 -3.05
N GLY A 374 6.76 9.51 -4.37
CA GLY A 374 7.74 9.96 -5.37
C GLY A 374 9.04 9.15 -5.38
N ILE A 375 9.02 7.95 -4.79
CA ILE A 375 10.20 7.10 -4.61
C ILE A 375 9.99 5.65 -5.05
N ASN A 376 8.75 5.20 -5.24
CA ASN A 376 8.44 3.78 -5.46
C ASN A 376 8.10 3.50 -6.93
N GLY A 377 9.08 3.63 -7.81
CA GLY A 377 8.79 3.57 -9.23
C GLY A 377 9.98 3.28 -10.13
N ILE A 378 9.86 3.66 -11.39
CA ILE A 378 10.87 3.38 -12.42
C ILE A 378 11.74 4.61 -12.63
N GLY A 379 13.05 4.46 -12.46
CA GLY A 379 14.05 5.40 -12.95
C GLY A 379 14.58 4.98 -14.31
N ILE A 380 14.66 5.92 -15.26
CA ILE A 380 15.32 5.72 -16.55
C ILE A 380 16.79 6.07 -16.40
N THR A 381 17.68 5.20 -16.87
CA THR A 381 19.11 5.37 -16.66
C THR A 381 19.75 6.16 -17.79
N LYS A 382 20.91 6.77 -17.52
CA LYS A 382 21.74 7.43 -18.55
C LYS A 382 22.23 6.46 -19.63
N ASN A 383 22.14 5.15 -19.41
CA ASN A 383 22.53 4.13 -20.38
C ASN A 383 21.44 3.86 -21.42
N CYS A 384 20.17 4.22 -21.14
CA CYS A 384 19.05 4.09 -22.06
C CYS A 384 19.30 4.90 -23.34
N LYS A 385 19.60 4.21 -24.45
CA LYS A 385 20.00 4.86 -25.71
C LYS A 385 18.86 5.55 -26.44
N ASP A 386 17.64 5.05 -26.26
CA ASP A 386 16.44 5.61 -26.87
C ASP A 386 15.38 5.90 -25.81
N THR A 387 15.66 6.94 -25.01
CA THR A 387 14.75 7.37 -23.93
C THR A 387 13.39 7.78 -24.46
N ASP A 388 13.35 8.41 -25.64
CA ASP A 388 12.09 8.95 -26.15
C ASP A 388 11.18 7.82 -26.65
N ARG A 389 11.75 6.77 -27.25
CA ARG A 389 11.01 5.55 -27.60
C ARG A 389 10.48 4.79 -26.37
N LEU A 390 11.25 4.74 -25.29
CA LEU A 390 10.79 4.12 -24.03
C LEU A 390 9.63 4.91 -23.40
N LEU A 391 9.73 6.24 -23.37
CA LEU A 391 8.66 7.10 -22.85
C LEU A 391 7.41 7.08 -23.73
N GLU A 392 7.55 7.02 -25.06
CA GLU A 392 6.43 6.81 -25.99
C GLU A 392 5.74 5.47 -25.71
N PHE A 393 6.49 4.41 -25.45
CA PHE A 393 5.92 3.11 -25.08
C PHE A 393 5.14 3.20 -23.76
N TYR A 394 5.70 3.83 -22.73
CA TYR A 394 5.00 4.03 -21.46
C TYR A 394 3.76 4.93 -21.60
N ASP A 395 3.81 5.97 -22.43
CA ASP A 395 2.65 6.80 -22.77
C ASP A 395 1.58 5.99 -23.51
N TYR A 396 1.98 5.11 -24.42
CA TYR A 396 1.10 4.19 -25.12
C TYR A 396 0.39 3.23 -24.16
N LEU A 397 1.12 2.65 -23.18
CA LEU A 397 0.54 1.75 -22.19
C LEU A 397 -0.59 2.41 -21.41
N LEU A 398 -0.55 3.72 -21.20
CA LEU A 398 -1.55 4.49 -20.45
C LEU A 398 -2.82 4.82 -21.23
N ASN A 399 -2.89 4.47 -22.53
CA ASN A 399 -4.16 4.51 -23.25
C ASN A 399 -5.20 3.61 -22.55
N ARG A 400 -6.42 4.11 -22.37
CA ARG A 400 -7.48 3.39 -21.64
C ARG A 400 -7.70 1.98 -22.17
N GLU A 401 -7.83 1.81 -23.48
CA GLU A 401 -8.05 0.50 -24.11
C GLU A 401 -6.87 -0.47 -23.88
N VAL A 402 -5.64 0.04 -23.76
CA VAL A 402 -4.46 -0.76 -23.45
C VAL A 402 -4.42 -1.13 -21.97
N GLN A 403 -4.65 -0.17 -21.07
CA GLN A 403 -4.80 -0.43 -19.62
C GLN A 403 -5.89 -1.48 -19.37
N ASP A 404 -7.04 -1.31 -20.02
CA ASP A 404 -8.17 -2.22 -19.91
C ASP A 404 -7.80 -3.63 -20.38
N TYR A 405 -7.10 -3.75 -21.52
CA TYR A 405 -6.64 -5.05 -22.03
C TYR A 405 -5.62 -5.72 -21.11
N LEU A 406 -4.70 -4.96 -20.50
CA LEU A 406 -3.70 -5.51 -19.57
C LEU A 406 -4.33 -6.05 -18.28
N GLN A 407 -5.29 -5.31 -17.72
CA GLN A 407 -5.93 -5.62 -16.44
C GLN A 407 -7.07 -6.63 -16.58
N TRP A 408 -7.97 -6.38 -17.53
CA TRP A 408 -9.22 -7.12 -17.68
C TRP A 408 -9.15 -8.20 -18.76
N GLY A 409 -8.34 -7.99 -19.81
CA GLY A 409 -8.33 -8.83 -21.01
C GLY A 409 -9.38 -8.42 -22.03
N VAL A 410 -9.92 -9.39 -22.78
CA VAL A 410 -10.85 -9.16 -23.90
C VAL A 410 -12.31 -9.15 -23.41
N GLU A 411 -13.06 -8.11 -23.77
CA GLU A 411 -14.50 -8.00 -23.48
C GLU A 411 -15.28 -9.18 -24.10
N GLY A 412 -16.19 -9.79 -23.34
CA GLY A 412 -16.97 -10.95 -23.73
C GLY A 412 -16.27 -12.30 -23.55
N LYS A 413 -14.95 -12.32 -23.34
CA LYS A 413 -14.15 -13.52 -23.03
C LYS A 413 -13.65 -13.52 -21.59
N ASP A 414 -12.89 -12.49 -21.24
CA ASP A 414 -12.21 -12.38 -19.94
C ASP A 414 -13.03 -11.56 -18.94
N TRP A 415 -13.89 -10.66 -19.42
CA TRP A 415 -14.76 -9.84 -18.60
C TRP A 415 -16.02 -9.41 -19.35
N VAL A 416 -17.04 -8.97 -18.61
CA VAL A 416 -18.29 -8.39 -19.16
C VAL A 416 -18.66 -7.10 -18.43
N LYS A 417 -19.43 -6.23 -19.08
CA LYS A 417 -19.97 -5.02 -18.45
C LYS A 417 -20.94 -5.39 -17.33
N ALA A 418 -20.85 -4.65 -16.23
CA ALA A 418 -21.79 -4.70 -15.13
C ALA A 418 -22.42 -3.32 -14.96
N GLY A 419 -23.68 -3.17 -15.36
CA GLY A 419 -24.33 -1.85 -15.39
C GLY A 419 -23.72 -0.91 -16.42
N GLU A 420 -23.83 0.41 -16.18
CA GLU A 420 -23.39 1.43 -17.14
C GLU A 420 -21.86 1.63 -17.12
N ASN A 421 -21.25 1.71 -15.93
CA ASN A 421 -19.85 2.09 -15.74
C ASN A 421 -19.02 1.10 -14.90
N ASP A 422 -19.44 -0.15 -14.76
CA ASP A 422 -18.66 -1.16 -14.01
C ASP A 422 -18.36 -2.41 -14.87
N LYS A 423 -17.46 -3.25 -14.39
CA LYS A 423 -16.94 -4.44 -15.09
C LYS A 423 -16.84 -5.60 -14.12
N VAL A 424 -16.95 -6.82 -14.63
CA VAL A 424 -16.77 -8.04 -13.83
C VAL A 424 -16.01 -9.08 -14.64
N LEU A 425 -15.07 -9.76 -14.02
CA LEU A 425 -14.32 -10.85 -14.65
C LEU A 425 -15.23 -12.05 -14.88
N THR A 426 -14.99 -12.77 -15.98
CA THR A 426 -15.56 -14.11 -16.12
C THR A 426 -14.92 -15.07 -15.12
N GLU A 427 -15.62 -16.15 -14.80
CA GLU A 427 -15.10 -17.14 -13.85
C GLU A 427 -13.79 -17.77 -14.33
N GLU A 428 -13.69 -18.06 -15.63
CA GLU A 428 -12.45 -18.58 -16.23
C GLU A 428 -11.28 -17.62 -16.03
N ARG A 429 -11.51 -16.32 -16.22
CA ARG A 429 -10.48 -15.29 -16.02
C ARG A 429 -10.10 -15.13 -14.55
N ARG A 430 -11.07 -15.20 -13.64
CA ARG A 430 -10.86 -15.16 -12.19
C ARG A 430 -9.97 -16.32 -11.73
N VAL A 431 -10.30 -17.55 -12.13
CA VAL A 431 -9.50 -18.76 -11.82
C VAL A 431 -8.09 -18.64 -12.39
N LEU A 432 -7.94 -18.11 -13.61
CA LEU A 432 -6.62 -17.85 -14.20
C LEU A 432 -5.82 -16.85 -13.35
N ASN A 433 -6.44 -15.75 -12.91
CA ASN A 433 -5.78 -14.72 -12.12
C ASN A 433 -5.35 -15.20 -10.72
N TYR A 434 -6.07 -16.16 -10.11
CA TYR A 434 -5.68 -16.74 -8.82
C TYR A 434 -4.47 -17.70 -8.92
N ASP A 435 -4.17 -18.22 -10.11
CA ASP A 435 -2.96 -19.00 -10.36
C ASP A 435 -1.80 -18.06 -10.73
N THR A 436 -0.90 -17.80 -9.78
CA THR A 436 0.21 -16.84 -9.94
C THR A 436 1.06 -17.11 -11.19
N ALA A 437 1.32 -18.37 -11.53
CA ALA A 437 2.14 -18.71 -12.69
C ALA A 437 1.38 -18.44 -13.99
N LYS A 438 0.10 -18.83 -14.06
CA LYS A 438 -0.75 -18.53 -15.22
C LYS A 438 -1.01 -17.04 -15.37
N ALA A 439 -1.27 -16.32 -14.28
CA ALA A 439 -1.42 -14.87 -14.30
C ALA A 439 -0.18 -14.22 -14.93
N ARG A 440 1.02 -14.60 -14.48
CA ARG A 440 2.28 -14.12 -15.04
C ARG A 440 2.45 -14.48 -16.53
N ASP A 441 2.15 -15.73 -16.92
CA ASP A 441 2.51 -16.25 -18.24
C ASP A 441 1.44 -16.03 -19.31
N LEU A 442 0.19 -15.79 -18.93
CA LEU A 442 -0.95 -15.70 -19.85
C LEU A 442 -1.62 -14.33 -19.88
N THR A 443 -1.16 -13.37 -19.07
CA THR A 443 -1.80 -12.05 -18.93
C THR A 443 -0.83 -10.89 -18.99
N GLY A 444 -1.36 -9.66 -19.00
CA GLY A 444 -0.56 -8.43 -18.97
C GLY A 444 -0.05 -8.03 -17.58
N VAL A 445 -0.31 -8.82 -16.52
CA VAL A 445 -0.11 -8.41 -15.12
C VAL A 445 1.32 -7.94 -14.82
N THR A 446 2.34 -8.62 -15.35
CA THR A 446 3.74 -8.22 -15.10
C THR A 446 4.09 -6.90 -15.80
N LEU A 447 3.67 -6.73 -17.06
CA LEU A 447 3.89 -5.49 -17.79
C LEU A 447 3.15 -4.32 -17.12
N TRP A 448 1.90 -4.54 -16.71
CA TRP A 448 1.11 -3.53 -15.99
C TRP A 448 1.73 -3.18 -14.63
N ASN A 449 2.13 -4.18 -13.83
CA ASN A 449 2.69 -3.95 -12.49
C ASN A 449 3.97 -3.10 -12.52
N TYR A 450 4.84 -3.34 -13.49
CA TYR A 450 6.19 -2.75 -13.60
C TYR A 450 6.31 -1.76 -14.77
N SER A 451 5.26 -0.98 -15.03
CA SER A 451 5.26 0.16 -15.96
C SER A 451 4.27 1.21 -15.47
N PRO A 452 4.36 2.48 -15.92
CA PRO A 452 3.36 3.50 -15.58
C PRO A 452 1.94 3.01 -15.87
N LYS A 453 1.05 3.20 -14.89
CA LYS A 453 -0.29 2.59 -14.90
C LYS A 453 -1.36 3.50 -14.31
N ARG A 454 -2.61 3.25 -14.71
CA ARG A 454 -3.80 3.89 -14.11
C ARG A 454 -4.34 3.00 -12.99
N GLN A 455 -4.73 3.61 -11.88
CA GLN A 455 -5.32 2.95 -10.71
C GLN A 455 -6.54 3.73 -10.24
N GLY A 456 -7.40 3.12 -9.42
CA GLY A 456 -8.63 3.76 -8.97
C GLY A 456 -9.68 3.79 -10.07
N ARG A 457 -10.22 4.97 -10.36
CA ARG A 457 -11.27 5.16 -11.36
C ARG A 457 -10.84 6.09 -12.47
N TYR A 458 -11.36 5.85 -13.66
CA TYR A 458 -11.32 6.80 -14.77
C TYR A 458 -12.26 7.99 -14.50
N PRO A 459 -12.11 9.11 -15.22
CA PRO A 459 -12.97 10.30 -15.05
C PRO A 459 -14.47 10.05 -15.30
N ASP A 460 -14.84 9.00 -16.03
CA ASP A 460 -16.24 8.59 -16.24
C ASP A 460 -16.78 7.68 -15.11
N GLY A 461 -15.95 7.43 -14.09
CA GLY A 461 -16.28 6.59 -12.94
C GLY A 461 -15.99 5.11 -13.14
N ALA A 462 -15.58 4.67 -14.32
CA ALA A 462 -15.25 3.27 -14.56
C ALA A 462 -13.99 2.82 -13.80
N PRO A 463 -13.95 1.59 -13.28
CA PRO A 463 -12.77 1.08 -12.57
C PRO A 463 -11.58 0.90 -13.52
N CYS A 464 -10.39 1.32 -13.08
CA CYS A 464 -9.13 1.12 -13.82
C CYS A 464 -8.74 -0.36 -13.87
N GLY A 465 -9.01 -1.12 -12.81
CA GLY A 465 -8.75 -2.56 -12.76
C GLY A 465 -9.77 -3.34 -11.93
N PRO A 466 -9.70 -4.68 -11.93
CA PRO A 466 -10.56 -5.56 -11.13
C PRO A 466 -10.63 -5.18 -9.66
N GLY A 467 -9.50 -4.73 -9.08
CA GLY A 467 -9.41 -4.30 -7.69
C GLY A 467 -10.12 -2.98 -7.37
N ASP A 468 -10.61 -2.24 -8.37
CA ASP A 468 -11.31 -0.96 -8.22
C ASP A 468 -12.82 -1.07 -8.45
N SER A 469 -13.31 -2.27 -8.80
CA SER A 469 -14.68 -2.53 -9.25
C SER A 469 -15.57 -3.09 -8.14
N VAL A 470 -16.76 -2.50 -7.98
CA VAL A 470 -17.76 -2.97 -7.02
C VAL A 470 -18.41 -4.26 -7.50
N ALA A 471 -18.75 -4.35 -8.77
CA ALA A 471 -19.31 -5.55 -9.37
C ALA A 471 -18.36 -6.73 -9.26
N GLU A 472 -17.07 -6.52 -9.53
CA GLU A 472 -16.04 -7.55 -9.40
C GLU A 472 -15.81 -7.95 -7.94
N TYR A 473 -15.74 -6.98 -7.02
CA TYR A 473 -15.65 -7.29 -5.59
C TYR A 473 -16.79 -8.23 -5.18
N LYS A 474 -18.04 -7.88 -5.50
CA LYS A 474 -19.23 -8.70 -5.18
C LYS A 474 -19.21 -10.07 -5.84
N ALA A 475 -18.82 -10.14 -7.11
CA ALA A 475 -18.76 -11.41 -7.84
C ALA A 475 -17.69 -12.35 -7.27
N SER A 476 -16.58 -11.80 -6.79
CA SER A 476 -15.46 -12.53 -6.18
C SER A 476 -15.75 -13.13 -4.81
N GLN A 477 -16.79 -12.66 -4.13
CA GLN A 477 -17.14 -13.13 -2.80
C GLN A 477 -17.66 -14.58 -2.82
N SER A 478 -17.48 -15.28 -1.70
CA SER A 478 -18.10 -16.59 -1.47
C SER A 478 -19.63 -16.48 -1.49
N ASP A 479 -20.34 -17.59 -1.70
CA ASP A 479 -21.81 -17.60 -1.67
C ASP A 479 -22.36 -17.17 -0.30
N TYR A 480 -21.67 -17.54 0.78
CA TYR A 480 -22.01 -17.07 2.12
C TYR A 480 -21.88 -15.54 2.23
N ASP A 481 -20.76 -14.98 1.76
CA ASP A 481 -20.50 -13.55 1.84
C ASP A 481 -21.47 -12.74 0.99
N LYS A 482 -21.84 -13.24 -0.19
CA LYS A 482 -22.90 -12.65 -1.02
C LYS A 482 -24.22 -12.55 -0.27
N GLY A 483 -24.66 -13.66 0.35
CA GLY A 483 -25.88 -13.67 1.16
C GLY A 483 -25.79 -12.81 2.41
N PHE A 484 -24.62 -12.74 3.05
CA PHE A 484 -24.38 -11.91 4.23
C PHE A 484 -24.49 -10.41 3.89
N LEU A 485 -23.86 -9.97 2.80
CA LEU A 485 -23.93 -8.60 2.30
C LEU A 485 -25.35 -8.22 1.87
N GLU A 486 -26.06 -9.11 1.17
CA GLU A 486 -27.47 -8.91 0.79
C GLU A 486 -28.38 -8.73 2.01
N ALA A 487 -28.22 -9.56 3.04
CA ALA A 487 -29.01 -9.47 4.27
C ALA A 487 -28.78 -8.14 5.03
N LEU A 488 -27.55 -7.61 4.98
CA LEU A 488 -27.19 -6.30 5.52
C LEU A 488 -27.58 -5.13 4.61
N LYS A 489 -27.98 -5.41 3.36
CA LYS A 489 -28.32 -4.41 2.31
C LYS A 489 -27.15 -3.48 1.99
N ILE A 490 -25.96 -4.07 1.88
CA ILE A 490 -24.71 -3.38 1.50
C ILE A 490 -24.04 -4.15 0.36
N ASP A 491 -23.18 -3.46 -0.39
CA ASP A 491 -22.39 -4.03 -1.48
C ASP A 491 -21.02 -4.54 -1.01
N TYR A 492 -20.47 -3.95 0.05
CA TYR A 492 -19.19 -4.33 0.64
C TYR A 492 -19.08 -3.90 2.11
N PRO A 493 -18.27 -4.57 2.95
CA PRO A 493 -18.29 -4.40 4.41
C PRO A 493 -18.00 -2.99 4.91
N ALA A 494 -17.14 -2.21 4.24
CA ALA A 494 -16.84 -0.84 4.66
C ALA A 494 -18.05 0.10 4.68
N GLN A 495 -19.16 -0.22 3.98
CA GLN A 495 -20.41 0.56 4.04
C GLN A 495 -21.12 0.46 5.41
N LEU A 496 -20.67 -0.42 6.31
CA LEU A 496 -21.10 -0.44 7.71
C LEU A 496 -20.55 0.75 8.51
N LEU A 497 -19.43 1.33 8.04
CA LEU A 497 -18.69 2.38 8.70
C LEU A 497 -19.09 3.76 8.16
N SER A 498 -18.63 4.80 8.85
CA SER A 498 -18.77 6.16 8.34
C SER A 498 -17.92 6.40 7.10
N GLU A 499 -18.36 7.37 6.29
CA GLU A 499 -17.60 7.86 5.14
C GLU A 499 -16.14 8.19 5.50
N PRO A 500 -15.17 7.89 4.61
CA PRO A 500 -13.75 8.11 4.87
C PRO A 500 -13.42 9.56 5.24
N VAL A 501 -12.56 9.72 6.24
CA VAL A 501 -12.17 11.02 6.79
C VAL A 501 -10.94 11.56 6.06
N LYS A 502 -11.02 12.77 5.50
CA LYS A 502 -9.84 13.49 5.02
C LYS A 502 -9.01 13.94 6.21
N ARG A 503 -7.84 13.34 6.38
CA ARG A 503 -6.95 13.62 7.50
C ARG A 503 -6.09 14.86 7.25
N PRO A 504 -5.73 15.61 8.31
CA PRO A 504 -4.80 16.73 8.19
C PRO A 504 -3.38 16.24 7.86
N ALA A 505 -2.54 17.11 7.30
CA ALA A 505 -1.20 16.76 6.82
C ALA A 505 -0.25 16.19 7.89
N TYR A 506 -0.50 16.47 9.17
CA TYR A 506 0.31 15.90 10.26
C TYR A 506 -0.09 14.48 10.66
N TYR A 507 -1.26 14.01 10.27
CA TYR A 507 -1.74 12.68 10.62
C TYR A 507 -0.95 11.59 9.86
N PRO A 508 -0.69 10.43 10.49
CA PRO A 508 -0.96 10.12 11.89
C PRO A 508 0.20 10.52 12.80
N ILE A 509 -0.08 10.83 14.07
CA ILE A 509 0.96 11.27 15.00
C ILE A 509 1.88 10.15 15.50
N TRP A 510 1.47 8.88 15.44
CA TRP A 510 2.36 7.75 15.77
C TRP A 510 3.58 7.65 14.84
N ALA A 511 3.48 8.24 13.63
CA ALA A 511 4.57 8.28 12.65
C ALA A 511 5.53 9.47 12.85
N MET A 512 5.33 10.28 13.89
CA MET A 512 6.21 11.40 14.21
C MET A 512 7.56 10.92 14.73
N ALA A 513 8.61 11.71 14.47
CA ALA A 513 9.99 11.34 14.80
C ALA A 513 10.23 11.49 16.30
N ILE A 514 9.88 10.47 17.07
CA ILE A 514 10.14 10.34 18.50
C ILE A 514 10.81 8.99 18.71
N GLU A 515 12.10 9.01 19.05
CA GLU A 515 12.84 7.78 19.32
C GLU A 515 12.50 7.24 20.70
N GLU A 516 12.01 5.99 20.76
CA GLU A 516 11.63 5.30 22.01
C GLU A 516 12.77 5.36 23.05
N GLY A 517 12.43 5.74 24.27
CA GLY A 517 13.36 5.84 25.40
C GLY A 517 14.43 6.94 25.28
N LYS A 518 14.43 7.75 24.20
CA LYS A 518 15.43 8.81 23.98
C LYS A 518 14.84 10.21 24.09
N GLY A 519 15.65 11.12 24.62
CA GLY A 519 15.23 12.49 24.90
C GLY A 519 14.08 12.54 25.92
N ALA A 520 13.58 13.75 26.18
CA ALA A 520 12.48 13.92 27.14
C ALA A 520 11.17 13.30 26.63
N ALA A 521 10.84 13.48 25.34
CA ALA A 521 9.61 12.97 24.75
C ALA A 521 9.56 11.45 24.68
N GLY A 522 10.61 10.78 24.19
CA GLY A 522 10.66 9.32 24.09
C GLY A 522 10.68 8.63 25.45
N ALA A 523 11.39 9.20 26.43
CA ALA A 523 11.36 8.70 27.81
C ALA A 523 9.97 8.85 28.45
N ALA A 524 9.30 9.99 28.25
CA ALA A 524 7.94 10.23 28.74
C ALA A 524 6.92 9.27 28.11
N GLN A 525 7.00 9.03 26.79
CA GLN A 525 6.17 8.05 26.09
C GLN A 525 6.35 6.64 26.67
N THR A 526 7.60 6.22 26.85
CA THR A 526 7.93 4.89 27.41
C THR A 526 7.34 4.71 28.80
N ALA A 527 7.57 5.69 29.69
CA ALA A 527 7.08 5.63 31.07
C ALA A 527 5.53 5.60 31.14
N MET A 528 4.86 6.39 30.29
CA MET A 528 3.40 6.37 30.15
C MET A 528 2.87 5.00 29.70
N ILE A 529 3.48 4.40 28.68
CA ILE A 529 3.09 3.10 28.14
C ILE A 529 3.29 2.01 29.20
N ASP A 530 4.40 2.04 29.94
CA ASP A 530 4.67 1.08 31.02
C ASP A 530 3.62 1.14 32.14
N VAL A 531 3.16 2.34 32.49
CA VAL A 531 2.02 2.50 33.41
C VAL A 531 0.76 1.86 32.83
N CYS A 532 0.44 2.10 31.57
CA CYS A 532 -0.73 1.50 30.91
C CYS A 532 -0.64 -0.04 30.92
N ARG A 533 0.50 -0.61 30.52
CA ARG A 533 0.76 -2.07 30.52
C ARG A 533 0.63 -2.69 31.90
N LYS A 534 1.02 -1.95 32.95
CA LYS A 534 0.90 -2.40 34.34
C LYS A 534 -0.54 -2.37 34.84
N TYR A 535 -1.33 -1.35 34.51
CA TYR A 535 -2.63 -1.12 35.13
C TYR A 535 -3.81 -1.64 34.31
N TYR A 536 -3.77 -1.64 32.98
CA TYR A 536 -4.92 -2.05 32.16
C TYR A 536 -5.35 -3.50 32.41
N PRO A 537 -4.45 -4.51 32.42
CA PRO A 537 -4.85 -5.87 32.80
C PRO A 537 -5.40 -5.94 34.23
N LYS A 538 -4.87 -5.15 35.17
CA LYS A 538 -5.35 -5.13 36.56
C LYS A 538 -6.75 -4.52 36.68
N LEU A 539 -7.03 -3.44 35.95
CA LEU A 539 -8.35 -2.83 35.90
C LEU A 539 -9.39 -3.82 35.36
N ILE A 540 -9.01 -4.64 34.38
CA ILE A 540 -9.90 -5.65 33.81
C ILE A 540 -10.12 -6.82 34.79
N MET A 541 -9.10 -7.23 35.53
CA MET A 541 -9.17 -8.42 36.38
C MET A 541 -9.56 -8.16 37.84
N CYS A 542 -9.51 -6.91 38.31
CA CYS A 542 -9.82 -6.59 39.71
C CYS A 542 -11.29 -6.84 40.05
N ASP A 543 -11.58 -6.97 41.35
CA ASP A 543 -12.96 -7.09 41.80
C ASP A 543 -13.75 -5.84 41.39
N PRO A 544 -15.02 -5.96 40.92
CA PRO A 544 -15.78 -4.80 40.43
C PRO A 544 -15.94 -3.68 41.47
N GLY A 545 -15.95 -4.03 42.76
CA GLY A 545 -16.01 -3.07 43.86
C GLY A 545 -14.72 -2.28 44.09
N GLU A 546 -13.59 -2.73 43.56
CA GLU A 546 -12.27 -2.08 43.67
C GLU A 546 -11.92 -1.24 42.44
N TYR A 547 -12.69 -1.36 41.36
CA TYR A 547 -12.40 -0.74 40.06
C TYR A 547 -12.14 0.77 40.16
N ASP A 548 -13.02 1.52 40.82
CA ASP A 548 -12.89 2.98 40.93
C ASP A 548 -11.66 3.40 41.74
N SER A 549 -11.27 2.63 42.75
CA SER A 549 -10.06 2.88 43.52
C SER A 549 -8.82 2.66 42.66
N LEU A 550 -8.76 1.51 41.98
CA LEU A 550 -7.63 1.17 41.10
C LEU A 550 -7.51 2.13 39.90
N TRP A 551 -8.63 2.63 39.37
CA TRP A 551 -8.63 3.66 38.34
C TRP A 551 -7.97 4.96 38.83
N ASN A 552 -8.29 5.41 40.05
CA ASN A 552 -7.68 6.61 40.62
C ASN A 552 -6.17 6.42 40.87
N GLU A 553 -5.75 5.23 41.28
CA GLU A 553 -4.33 4.87 41.37
C GLU A 553 -3.63 4.90 40.02
N PHE A 554 -4.27 4.36 38.98
CA PHE A 554 -3.78 4.42 37.60
C PHE A 554 -3.60 5.87 37.14
N VAL A 555 -4.61 6.72 37.28
CA VAL A 555 -4.54 8.14 36.88
C VAL A 555 -3.42 8.86 37.63
N SER A 556 -3.25 8.58 38.92
CA SER A 556 -2.17 9.14 39.73
C SER A 556 -0.79 8.69 39.24
N ALA A 557 -0.63 7.40 38.92
CA ALA A 557 0.60 6.85 38.36
C ALA A 557 0.91 7.38 36.96
N PHE A 558 -0.12 7.56 36.13
CA PHE A 558 -0.01 8.12 34.78
C PHE A 558 0.52 9.56 34.84
N ASN A 559 -0.06 10.40 35.69
CA ASN A 559 0.41 11.77 35.90
C ASN A 559 1.84 11.80 36.49
N ALA A 560 2.15 10.89 37.41
CA ALA A 560 3.49 10.77 38.00
C ALA A 560 4.56 10.32 36.99
N ALA A 561 4.18 9.65 35.90
CA ALA A 561 5.08 9.31 34.80
C ALA A 561 5.51 10.54 33.96
N ASN A 562 4.95 11.73 34.25
CA ASN A 562 5.24 13.00 33.60
C ASN A 562 5.15 12.90 32.06
N PRO A 563 3.97 12.64 31.50
CA PRO A 563 3.82 12.39 30.07
C PRO A 563 3.82 13.67 29.22
N GLN A 564 3.80 14.86 29.84
CA GLN A 564 3.73 16.16 29.15
C GLN A 564 4.81 16.39 28.07
N PRO A 565 6.10 16.03 28.27
CA PRO A 565 7.12 16.22 27.24
C PRO A 565 6.81 15.49 25.92
N TYR A 566 6.05 14.40 25.96
CA TYR A 566 5.57 13.72 24.75
C TYR A 566 4.55 14.58 24.01
N LEU A 567 3.51 15.11 24.69
CA LEU A 567 2.53 16.01 24.06
C LEU A 567 3.17 17.28 23.52
N ASP A 568 4.14 17.85 24.23
CA ASP A 568 4.81 19.08 23.81
C ASP A 568 5.54 18.87 22.47
N GLU A 569 6.23 17.74 22.32
CA GLU A 569 6.92 17.40 21.07
C GLU A 569 5.94 17.07 19.94
N ILE A 570 4.85 16.34 20.21
CA ILE A 570 3.78 16.09 19.23
C ILE A 570 3.19 17.42 18.76
N ASN A 571 2.80 18.32 19.67
CA ASN A 571 2.20 19.61 19.33
C ASN A 571 3.17 20.53 18.57
N LYS A 572 4.48 20.46 18.88
CA LYS A 572 5.52 21.14 18.09
C LYS A 572 5.55 20.62 16.66
N GLN A 573 5.60 19.30 16.46
CA GLN A 573 5.63 18.70 15.12
C GLN A 573 4.32 18.95 14.34
N ILE A 574 3.16 19.00 15.02
CA ILE A 574 1.89 19.40 14.39
C ILE A 574 2.00 20.83 13.82
N LYS A 575 2.46 21.79 14.63
CA LYS A 575 2.63 23.18 14.20
C LYS A 575 3.59 23.33 13.02
N GLU A 576 4.72 22.63 13.08
CA GLU A 576 5.72 22.60 11.99
C GLU A 576 5.09 22.08 10.69
N ARG A 577 4.36 20.96 10.74
CA ARG A 577 3.69 20.37 9.57
C ARG A 577 2.51 21.19 9.05
N LEU A 578 1.93 22.04 9.88
CA LEU A 578 0.89 23.00 9.48
C LEU A 578 1.46 24.35 8.99
N GLY A 579 2.78 24.54 9.03
CA GLY A 579 3.41 25.83 8.68
C GLY A 579 3.11 26.96 9.67
N GLN A 580 2.76 26.63 10.90
CA GLN A 580 2.40 27.57 11.97
C GLN A 580 3.63 27.78 12.88
N ASN A 581 4.60 28.57 12.43
CA ASN A 581 5.78 28.92 13.23
C ASN A 581 5.52 30.09 14.18
#